data_AF-A0A2S7TUH9-F1
#
_entry.id   AF-A0A2S7TUH9-F1
#
_cell.length_a   1.000
_cell.length_b   1.000
_cell.length_c   1.000
_cell.angle_alpha   90.00
_cell.angle_beta   90.00
_cell.angle_gamma   90.00
#
_symmetry.space_group_name_H-M   'P 1'
#
loop_
_entity.id
_entity.type
_entity.pdbx_description
1 polymer ?
#
loop_
_entity_poly.entity_id
_entity_poly.type
_entity_poly.pdbx_seq_one_letter_code
_entity_poly.pdbx_strand_id
1 'polypeptide(L)'
;MDIFAQQLINGLVLGSIYALVALGYTMVYGVLGLINFAHGEVVMIGAMVAFSAITLFMGVFPETPGWILFLVGVLFAVPVCMLVSFSIERLAYRPLRNAPRLAPLISAIGVSIILQTLAMIIWGRNYLIFPATLPTDPIVLYTFAPVLDNDYERIVSITPVQLLIVVVSAALMFGLTYTVNKTRLGKAMRATSENPQLAGLMGINANSVIAATFVIGAALAGVAGVMVAANYSVAHFYMGFLPGLKAFTAAVLGGIGNIYGAMLGGLLLGIVESLGAGYLGQLTGGFLGSHYQDIFAFAVLILVLTLRPSGLLGERVSDRA
;
A
#
# COMPACT_ATOMS: atom_id res chain seq x y z
N MET A 1 26.69 0.67 13.28
CA MET A 1 25.60 -0.27 13.59
C MET A 1 24.26 0.45 13.75
N ASP A 2 24.26 1.68 14.23
CA ASP A 2 23.03 2.38 14.63
C ASP A 2 22.22 2.89 13.43
N ILE A 3 22.91 3.39 12.39
CA ILE A 3 22.28 3.76 11.10
C ILE A 3 21.65 2.53 10.45
N PHE A 4 22.33 1.37 10.51
CA PHE A 4 21.78 0.13 9.97
C PHE A 4 20.50 -0.29 10.71
N ALA A 5 20.52 -0.29 12.05
CA ALA A 5 19.36 -0.66 12.87
C ALA A 5 18.18 0.30 12.66
N GLN A 6 18.43 1.61 12.66
CA GLN A 6 17.39 2.62 12.40
C GLN A 6 16.80 2.46 11.01
N GLN A 7 17.65 2.20 10.01
CA GLN A 7 17.19 2.08 8.63
C GLN A 7 16.46 0.76 8.37
N LEU A 8 16.76 -0.29 9.14
CA LEU A 8 15.97 -1.52 9.14
C LEU A 8 14.57 -1.28 9.73
N ILE A 9 14.44 -0.51 10.80
CA ILE A 9 13.14 -0.11 11.37
C ILE A 9 12.35 0.76 10.39
N ASN A 10 12.97 1.81 9.84
CA ASN A 10 12.34 2.66 8.82
C ASN A 10 11.89 1.84 7.60
N GLY A 11 12.72 0.88 7.17
CA GLY A 11 12.42 0.01 6.06
C GLY A 11 11.29 -0.96 6.34
N LEU A 12 11.17 -1.45 7.58
CA LEU A 12 10.06 -2.27 8.03
C LEU A 12 8.74 -1.49 8.01
N VAL A 13 8.75 -0.23 8.46
CA VAL A 13 7.58 0.66 8.42
C VAL A 13 7.15 0.93 6.98
N LEU A 14 8.08 1.37 6.13
CA LEU A 14 7.82 1.62 4.71
C LEU A 14 7.33 0.37 3.99
N GLY A 15 8.01 -0.75 4.25
CA GLY A 15 7.69 -2.04 3.66
C GLY A 15 6.34 -2.57 4.11
N SER A 16 5.90 -2.27 5.33
CA SER A 16 4.57 -2.62 5.83
C SER A 16 3.46 -1.90 5.04
N ILE A 17 3.65 -0.61 4.76
CA ILE A 17 2.74 0.16 3.90
C ILE A 17 2.74 -0.40 2.47
N TYR A 18 3.92 -0.62 1.89
CA TYR A 18 4.03 -1.17 0.54
C TYR A 18 3.41 -2.56 0.44
N ALA A 19 3.56 -3.42 1.46
CA ALA A 19 2.94 -4.73 1.51
C ALA A 19 1.40 -4.64 1.50
N LEU A 20 0.79 -3.74 2.27
CA LEU A 20 -0.66 -3.56 2.28
C LEU A 20 -1.21 -3.12 0.91
N VAL A 21 -0.53 -2.18 0.25
CA VAL A 21 -0.93 -1.72 -1.08
C VAL A 21 -0.64 -2.79 -2.15
N ALA A 22 0.49 -3.50 -2.05
CA ALA A 22 0.88 -4.58 -2.95
C ALA A 22 -0.10 -5.77 -2.88
N LEU A 23 -0.64 -6.06 -1.69
CA LEU A 23 -1.70 -7.05 -1.51
C LEU A 23 -2.95 -6.70 -2.29
N GLY A 24 -3.37 -5.42 -2.30
CA GLY A 24 -4.51 -4.98 -3.10
C GLY A 24 -4.30 -5.18 -4.60
N TYR A 25 -3.12 -4.83 -5.12
CA TYR A 25 -2.73 -5.13 -6.50
C TYR A 25 -2.77 -6.63 -6.81
N THR A 26 -2.20 -7.43 -5.91
CA THR A 26 -2.06 -8.88 -6.05
C THR A 26 -3.40 -9.59 -6.04
N MET A 27 -4.34 -9.13 -5.20
CA MET A 27 -5.69 -9.69 -5.14
C MET A 27 -6.45 -9.45 -6.45
N VAL A 28 -6.45 -8.21 -6.95
CA VAL A 28 -7.15 -7.86 -8.20
C VAL A 28 -6.51 -8.58 -9.37
N TYR A 29 -5.18 -8.56 -9.47
CA TYR A 29 -4.47 -9.27 -10.52
C TYR A 29 -4.66 -10.78 -10.42
N GLY A 30 -4.65 -11.36 -9.23
CA GLY A 30 -4.83 -12.80 -9.03
C GLY A 30 -6.16 -13.30 -9.57
N VAL A 31 -7.24 -12.52 -9.45
CA VAL A 31 -8.58 -12.92 -9.93
C VAL A 31 -8.80 -12.56 -11.40
N LEU A 32 -8.32 -11.40 -11.87
CA LEU A 32 -8.62 -10.90 -13.23
C LEU A 32 -7.48 -11.02 -14.23
N GLY A 33 -6.24 -11.22 -13.79
CA GLY A 33 -5.04 -11.11 -14.62
C GLY A 33 -4.77 -9.69 -15.14
N LEU A 34 -5.41 -8.68 -14.55
CA LEU A 34 -5.33 -7.28 -14.98
C LEU A 34 -4.81 -6.41 -13.84
N ILE A 35 -3.96 -5.45 -14.17
CA ILE A 35 -3.39 -4.50 -13.22
C ILE A 35 -4.36 -3.32 -13.04
N ASN A 36 -4.55 -2.90 -11.77
CA ASN A 36 -5.38 -1.75 -11.42
C ASN A 36 -4.57 -0.53 -11.02
N PHE A 37 -4.15 0.28 -11.99
CA PHE A 37 -3.40 1.51 -11.74
C PHE A 37 -4.16 2.57 -10.93
N ALA A 38 -5.49 2.51 -10.86
CA ALA A 38 -6.27 3.38 -10.00
C ALA A 38 -6.17 3.02 -8.51
N HIS A 39 -5.58 1.87 -8.16
CA HIS A 39 -5.49 1.42 -6.77
C HIS A 39 -4.66 2.37 -5.88
N GLY A 40 -3.58 2.97 -6.42
CA GLY A 40 -2.83 4.02 -5.73
C GLY A 40 -3.69 5.22 -5.37
N GLU A 41 -4.65 5.59 -6.22
CA GLU A 41 -5.56 6.70 -5.93
C GLU A 41 -6.61 6.35 -4.88
N VAL A 42 -6.94 5.07 -4.71
CA VAL A 42 -7.75 4.63 -3.56
C VAL A 42 -7.00 4.85 -2.25
N VAL A 43 -5.67 4.66 -2.21
CA VAL A 43 -4.83 4.99 -1.05
C VAL A 43 -4.89 6.49 -0.76
N MET A 44 -4.76 7.33 -1.79
CA MET A 44 -4.93 8.78 -1.65
C MET A 44 -6.31 9.13 -1.09
N ILE A 45 -7.39 8.59 -1.65
CA ILE A 45 -8.75 8.87 -1.16
C ILE A 45 -8.89 8.47 0.31
N GLY A 46 -8.31 7.35 0.72
CA GLY A 46 -8.27 6.95 2.14
C GLY A 46 -7.63 8.01 3.03
N ALA A 47 -6.49 8.56 2.63
CA ALA A 47 -5.83 9.65 3.34
C ALA A 47 -6.67 10.94 3.39
N MET A 48 -7.22 11.37 2.25
CA MET A 48 -7.97 12.62 2.13
C MET A 48 -9.31 12.57 2.88
N VAL A 49 -9.99 11.43 2.84
CA VAL A 49 -11.23 11.19 3.61
C VAL A 49 -10.94 11.12 5.11
N ALA A 50 -9.86 10.44 5.52
CA ALA A 50 -9.46 10.43 6.92
C ALA A 50 -9.13 11.84 7.42
N PHE A 51 -8.40 12.64 6.64
CA PHE A 51 -8.14 14.04 6.95
C PHE A 51 -9.44 14.82 7.18
N SER A 52 -10.40 14.75 6.25
CA SER A 52 -11.69 15.43 6.40
C SER A 52 -12.49 14.94 7.60
N ALA A 53 -12.54 13.63 7.84
CA ALA A 53 -13.26 13.06 8.98
C ALA A 53 -12.65 13.53 10.32
N ILE A 54 -11.32 13.49 10.43
CA ILE A 54 -10.60 13.90 11.64
C ILE A 54 -10.79 15.40 11.88
N THR A 55 -10.58 16.24 10.86
CA THR A 55 -10.72 17.70 11.00
C THR A 55 -12.13 18.13 11.38
N LEU A 56 -13.16 17.52 10.78
CA LEU A 56 -14.55 17.76 11.18
C LEU A 56 -14.82 17.30 12.61
N PHE A 57 -14.31 16.13 12.99
CA PHE A 57 -14.50 15.58 14.34
C PHE A 57 -13.83 16.44 15.41
N MET A 58 -12.61 16.93 15.16
CA MET A 58 -11.90 17.86 16.05
C MET A 58 -12.64 19.20 16.19
N GLY A 59 -13.31 19.67 15.13
CA GLY A 59 -14.14 20.88 15.19
C GLY A 59 -15.33 20.77 16.14
N VAL A 60 -15.84 19.55 16.36
CA VAL A 60 -16.94 19.26 17.30
C VAL A 60 -16.41 18.88 18.68
N PHE A 61 -15.32 18.11 18.74
CA PHE A 61 -14.72 17.59 19.97
C PHE A 61 -13.20 17.89 20.03
N PRO A 62 -12.79 19.09 20.46
CA PRO A 62 -11.39 19.52 20.43
C PRO A 62 -10.45 18.73 21.35
N GLU A 63 -10.96 18.26 22.49
CA GLU A 63 -10.21 17.55 23.55
C GLU A 63 -10.10 16.04 23.30
N THR A 64 -10.27 15.59 22.05
CA THR A 64 -10.31 14.16 21.75
C THR A 64 -8.93 13.52 21.77
N PRO A 65 -8.75 12.38 22.47
CA PRO A 65 -7.52 11.61 22.41
C PRO A 65 -7.17 11.23 20.98
N GLY A 66 -5.90 11.39 20.60
CA GLY A 66 -5.47 11.17 19.23
C GLY A 66 -5.75 9.76 18.68
N TRP A 67 -5.64 8.71 19.52
CA TRP A 67 -5.95 7.34 19.08
C TRP A 67 -7.42 7.18 18.65
N ILE A 68 -8.34 7.95 19.23
CA ILE A 68 -9.74 8.01 18.79
C ILE A 68 -9.83 8.70 17.43
N LEU A 69 -9.07 9.79 17.21
CA LEU A 69 -9.01 10.46 15.90
C LEU A 69 -8.50 9.51 14.81
N PHE A 70 -7.47 8.70 15.09
CA PHE A 70 -7.01 7.68 14.14
C PHE A 70 -8.11 6.67 13.80
N LEU A 71 -8.83 6.16 14.81
CA LEU A 71 -9.94 5.24 14.61
C LEU A 71 -11.09 5.86 13.81
N VAL A 72 -11.43 7.12 14.07
CA VAL A 72 -12.42 7.88 13.29
C VAL A 72 -11.95 7.99 11.84
N GLY A 73 -10.69 8.37 11.61
CA GLY A 73 -10.11 8.45 10.28
C GLY A 73 -10.26 7.13 9.50
N VAL A 74 -9.87 6.00 10.12
CA VAL A 74 -10.00 4.67 9.51
C VAL A 74 -11.47 4.27 9.30
N LEU A 75 -12.34 4.54 10.26
CA LEU A 75 -13.76 4.20 10.22
C LEU A 75 -14.48 4.84 9.04
N PHE A 76 -14.12 6.07 8.67
CA PHE A 76 -14.68 6.75 7.49
C PHE A 76 -13.91 6.46 6.21
N ALA A 77 -12.57 6.36 6.27
CA ALA A 77 -11.75 6.12 5.09
C ALA A 77 -12.05 4.76 4.44
N VAL A 78 -12.15 3.68 5.23
CA VAL A 78 -12.32 2.32 4.72
C VAL A 78 -13.62 2.15 3.93
N PRO A 79 -14.81 2.50 4.46
CA PRO A 79 -16.06 2.40 3.70
C PRO A 79 -16.05 3.23 2.42
N VAL A 80 -15.49 4.45 2.44
CA VAL A 80 -15.43 5.29 1.24
C VAL A 80 -14.49 4.67 0.19
N CYS A 81 -13.34 4.14 0.60
CA CYS A 81 -12.44 3.42 -0.31
C CYS A 81 -13.10 2.19 -0.91
N MET A 82 -13.83 1.40 -0.11
CA MET A 82 -14.60 0.25 -0.56
C MET A 82 -15.65 0.65 -1.59
N LEU A 83 -16.40 1.73 -1.35
CA LEU A 83 -17.41 2.25 -2.28
C LEU A 83 -16.78 2.77 -3.58
N VAL A 84 -15.67 3.51 -3.50
CA VAL A 84 -14.94 3.98 -4.67
C VAL A 84 -14.46 2.79 -5.49
N SER A 85 -13.80 1.82 -4.88
CA SER A 85 -13.25 0.67 -5.62
C SER A 85 -14.34 -0.25 -6.19
N PHE A 86 -15.46 -0.42 -5.49
CA PHE A 86 -16.65 -1.06 -6.04
C PHE A 86 -17.18 -0.30 -7.27
N SER A 87 -17.18 1.02 -7.23
CA SER A 87 -17.60 1.85 -8.37
C SER A 87 -16.62 1.73 -9.55
N ILE A 88 -15.31 1.68 -9.29
CA ILE A 88 -14.28 1.41 -10.30
C ILE A 88 -14.51 0.04 -10.94
N GLU A 89 -14.72 -1.00 -10.13
CA GLU A 89 -15.03 -2.34 -10.63
C GLU A 89 -16.25 -2.31 -11.55
N ARG A 90 -17.34 -1.68 -11.10
CA ARG A 90 -18.62 -1.72 -11.79
C ARG A 90 -18.67 -0.88 -13.05
N LEU A 91 -18.06 0.31 -13.03
CA LEU A 91 -18.18 1.30 -14.11
C LEU A 91 -17.02 1.23 -15.10
N ALA A 92 -15.79 0.97 -14.63
CA ALA A 92 -14.60 1.00 -15.47
C ALA A 92 -14.18 -0.40 -15.92
N TYR A 93 -14.16 -1.38 -15.00
CA TYR A 93 -13.60 -2.71 -15.30
C TYR A 93 -14.63 -3.68 -15.86
N ARG A 94 -15.79 -3.80 -15.22
CA ARG A 94 -16.80 -4.80 -15.56
C ARG A 94 -17.28 -4.73 -17.01
N PRO A 95 -17.49 -3.54 -17.62
CA PRO A 95 -17.87 -3.45 -19.03
C PRO A 95 -16.76 -3.91 -19.99
N LEU A 96 -15.49 -3.80 -19.57
CA LEU A 96 -14.32 -4.05 -20.41
C LEU A 96 -13.71 -5.45 -20.24
N ARG A 97 -14.36 -6.34 -19.48
CA ARG A 97 -13.81 -7.70 -19.21
C ARG A 97 -13.62 -8.56 -20.45
N ASN A 98 -14.46 -8.37 -21.46
CA ASN A 98 -14.38 -9.11 -22.72
C ASN A 98 -13.59 -8.33 -23.79
N ALA A 99 -13.07 -7.14 -23.46
CA ALA A 99 -12.28 -6.33 -24.37
C ALA A 99 -10.81 -6.78 -24.37
N PRO A 100 -10.00 -6.36 -25.37
CA PRO A 100 -8.56 -6.63 -25.38
C PRO A 100 -7.88 -6.16 -24.09
N ARG A 101 -6.82 -6.87 -23.66
CA ARG A 101 -6.13 -6.63 -22.37
C ARG A 101 -5.65 -5.19 -22.15
N LEU A 102 -5.41 -4.44 -23.23
CA LEU A 102 -5.02 -3.03 -23.16
C LEU A 102 -6.17 -2.10 -22.76
N ALA A 103 -7.43 -2.44 -23.07
CA ALA A 103 -8.56 -1.56 -22.81
C ALA A 103 -8.83 -1.34 -21.29
N PRO A 104 -8.84 -2.39 -20.43
CA PRO A 104 -8.91 -2.20 -18.98
C PRO A 104 -7.75 -1.37 -18.42
N LEU A 105 -6.54 -1.50 -18.99
CA LEU A 105 -5.36 -0.74 -18.58
C LEU A 105 -5.56 0.78 -18.81
N ILE A 106 -5.99 1.13 -20.02
CA ILE A 106 -6.27 2.53 -20.41
C ILE A 106 -7.40 3.09 -19.53
N SER A 107 -8.44 2.29 -19.27
CA SER A 107 -9.54 2.67 -18.38
C SER A 107 -9.05 2.94 -16.95
N ALA A 108 -8.17 2.08 -16.42
CA ALA A 108 -7.58 2.26 -15.10
C ALA A 108 -6.80 3.58 -14.97
N ILE A 109 -6.00 3.91 -15.99
CA ILE A 109 -5.24 5.17 -16.04
C ILE A 109 -6.22 6.35 -16.11
N GLY A 110 -7.26 6.26 -16.93
CA GLY A 110 -8.31 7.28 -17.01
C GLY A 110 -9.01 7.51 -15.67
N VAL A 111 -9.40 6.43 -14.98
CA VAL A 111 -9.96 6.50 -13.62
C VAL A 111 -8.96 7.12 -12.65
N SER A 112 -7.68 6.75 -12.71
CA SER A 112 -6.63 7.34 -11.87
C SER A 112 -6.58 8.87 -12.00
N ILE A 113 -6.56 9.37 -13.25
CA ILE A 113 -6.56 10.81 -13.53
C ILE A 113 -7.84 11.48 -13.03
N ILE A 114 -9.00 10.85 -13.23
CA ILE A 114 -10.29 11.36 -12.73
C ILE A 114 -10.26 11.45 -11.20
N LEU A 115 -9.81 10.42 -10.49
CA LEU A 115 -9.77 10.42 -9.03
C LEU A 115 -8.79 11.47 -8.48
N GLN A 116 -7.60 11.62 -9.08
CA GLN A 116 -6.65 12.68 -8.72
C GLN A 116 -7.27 14.07 -8.94
N THR A 117 -7.94 14.28 -10.07
CA THR A 117 -8.54 15.57 -10.42
C THR A 117 -9.73 15.90 -9.52
N LEU A 118 -10.58 14.91 -9.22
CA LEU A 118 -11.67 15.06 -8.26
C LEU A 118 -11.12 15.38 -6.87
N ALA A 119 -10.04 14.73 -6.45
CA ALA A 119 -9.41 15.04 -5.18
C ALA A 119 -8.85 16.47 -5.15
N MET A 120 -8.23 16.91 -6.24
CA MET A 120 -7.75 18.29 -6.39
C MET A 120 -8.90 19.31 -6.31
N ILE A 121 -10.07 19.00 -6.89
CA ILE A 121 -11.24 19.89 -6.86
C ILE A 121 -11.83 19.97 -5.44
N ILE A 122 -11.96 18.83 -4.76
CA ILE A 122 -12.63 18.75 -3.44
C ILE A 122 -11.75 19.33 -2.33
N TRP A 123 -10.46 19.01 -2.33
CA TRP A 123 -9.53 19.34 -1.24
C TRP A 123 -8.51 20.44 -1.59
N GLY A 124 -8.43 20.83 -2.85
CA GLY A 124 -7.46 21.81 -3.34
C GLY A 124 -6.12 21.20 -3.75
N ARG A 125 -5.24 22.07 -4.27
CA ARG A 125 -3.90 21.71 -4.77
C ARG A 125 -2.82 21.74 -3.68
N ASN A 126 -3.11 22.36 -2.54
CA ASN A 126 -2.11 22.58 -1.49
C ASN A 126 -1.89 21.31 -0.68
N TYR A 127 -0.71 21.19 -0.09
CA TYR A 127 -0.43 20.18 0.93
C TYR A 127 -1.26 20.48 2.18
N LEU A 128 -2.03 19.49 2.62
CA LEU A 128 -2.83 19.55 3.83
C LEU A 128 -2.03 18.97 4.97
N ILE A 129 -1.94 19.70 6.08
CA ILE A 129 -1.25 19.25 7.28
C ILE A 129 -2.17 18.23 7.97
N PHE A 130 -1.74 16.97 7.99
CA PHE A 130 -2.53 15.92 8.61
C PHE A 130 -2.47 16.08 10.14
N PRO A 131 -3.62 16.18 10.84
CA PRO A 131 -3.63 16.38 12.29
C PRO A 131 -2.85 15.30 13.03
N ALA A 132 -2.13 15.68 14.09
CA ALA A 132 -1.38 14.75 14.91
C ALA A 132 -2.35 13.81 15.66
N THR A 133 -2.54 12.62 15.09
CA THR A 133 -3.41 11.58 15.68
C THR A 133 -2.70 10.77 16.75
N LEU A 134 -1.38 10.79 16.85
CA LEU A 134 -0.63 10.05 17.86
C LEU A 134 0.54 10.91 18.35
N PRO A 135 1.00 10.69 19.60
CA PRO A 135 2.21 11.34 20.09
C PRO A 135 3.36 11.10 19.12
N THR A 136 4.02 12.17 18.71
CA THR A 136 5.21 12.10 17.83
C THR A 136 6.49 11.89 18.64
N ASP A 137 6.38 11.89 19.96
CA ASP A 137 7.51 11.68 20.86
C ASP A 137 8.16 10.31 20.58
N PRO A 138 9.45 10.30 20.23
CA PRO A 138 10.15 9.08 19.88
C PRO A 138 10.26 8.15 21.09
N ILE A 139 9.81 6.91 20.95
CA ILE A 139 10.10 5.87 21.93
C ILE A 139 11.54 5.43 21.68
N VAL A 140 12.42 5.75 22.63
CA VAL A 140 13.82 5.33 22.60
C VAL A 140 13.89 3.83 22.91
N LEU A 141 14.28 3.04 21.91
CA LEU A 141 14.41 1.58 22.05
C LEU A 141 15.75 1.20 22.67
N TYR A 142 16.83 1.86 22.22
CA TYR A 142 18.18 1.65 22.72
C TYR A 142 18.98 2.96 22.62
N THR A 143 19.67 3.30 23.70
CA THR A 143 20.72 4.32 23.72
C THR A 143 22.06 3.60 23.68
N PHE A 144 22.85 3.81 22.63
CA PHE A 144 24.23 3.33 22.63
C PHE A 144 25.08 4.26 23.51
N ALA A 145 25.88 3.68 24.42
CA ALA A 145 26.88 4.44 25.17
C ALA A 145 27.83 5.17 24.20
N PRO A 146 28.26 6.41 24.52
CA PRO A 146 29.14 7.18 23.67
C PRO A 146 30.44 6.39 23.44
N VAL A 147 30.72 6.07 22.17
CA VAL A 147 32.04 5.62 21.74
C VAL A 147 32.88 6.88 21.61
N LEU A 148 34.04 6.89 22.27
CA LEU A 148 35.01 8.00 22.25
C LEU A 148 35.16 8.54 20.81
N ASP A 149 35.00 9.86 20.68
CA ASP A 149 35.18 10.75 19.51
C ASP A 149 33.95 11.41 18.87
N ASN A 150 32.69 11.12 19.26
CA ASN A 150 31.55 11.99 18.87
C ASN A 150 30.49 12.07 19.99
N ASP A 151 30.35 13.24 20.63
CA ASP A 151 29.44 13.58 21.74
C ASP A 151 27.93 13.57 21.38
N TYR A 152 27.47 12.61 20.58
CA TYR A 152 26.05 12.42 20.31
C TYR A 152 25.60 11.07 20.87
N GLU A 153 24.64 11.10 21.78
CA GLU A 153 23.87 9.91 22.18
C GLU A 153 23.21 9.33 20.93
N ARG A 154 23.67 8.15 20.50
CA ARG A 154 23.13 7.49 19.30
C ARG A 154 21.90 6.71 19.72
N ILE A 155 20.74 7.23 19.36
CA ILE A 155 19.43 6.74 19.79
C ILE A 155 18.77 6.03 18.61
N VAL A 156 18.41 4.76 18.79
CA VAL A 156 17.47 4.07 17.90
C VAL A 156 16.07 4.32 18.45
N SER A 157 15.23 4.98 17.66
CA SER A 157 13.88 5.34 18.07
C SER A 157 12.83 4.84 17.09
N ILE A 158 11.67 4.51 17.64
CA ILE A 158 10.46 4.21 16.89
C ILE A 158 9.36 5.13 17.39
N THR A 159 8.60 5.73 16.47
CA THR A 159 7.45 6.53 16.88
C THR A 159 6.24 5.62 17.15
N PRO A 160 5.29 6.01 18.01
CA PRO A 160 4.04 5.27 18.22
C PRO A 160 3.28 5.00 16.91
N VAL A 161 3.32 5.95 15.95
CA VAL A 161 2.74 5.80 14.61
C VAL A 161 3.42 4.67 13.84
N GLN A 162 4.75 4.61 13.84
CA GLN A 162 5.53 3.55 13.17
C GLN A 162 5.26 2.17 13.77
N LEU A 163 5.17 2.07 15.10
CA LEU A 163 4.83 0.82 15.77
C LEU A 163 3.42 0.36 15.38
N LEU A 164 2.45 1.29 15.41
CA LEU A 164 1.08 1.01 14.96
C LEU A 164 1.09 0.54 13.50
N ILE A 165 1.93 1.14 12.65
CA ILE A 165 2.02 0.76 11.24
C ILE A 165 2.38 -0.71 11.07
N VAL A 166 3.44 -1.15 11.75
CA VAL A 166 3.91 -2.53 11.69
C VAL A 166 2.85 -3.49 12.25
N VAL A 167 2.28 -3.18 13.41
CA VAL A 167 1.30 -4.05 14.09
C VAL A 167 0.01 -4.20 13.28
N VAL A 168 -0.58 -3.09 12.83
CA VAL A 168 -1.83 -3.11 12.05
C VAL A 168 -1.59 -3.77 10.69
N SER A 169 -0.46 -3.50 10.05
CA SER A 169 -0.14 -4.15 8.77
C SER A 169 0.03 -5.65 8.93
N ALA A 170 0.74 -6.11 9.97
CA ALA A 170 0.88 -7.53 10.26
C ALA A 170 -0.48 -8.21 10.53
N ALA A 171 -1.35 -7.56 11.31
CA ALA A 171 -2.69 -8.06 11.59
C ALA A 171 -3.54 -8.17 10.30
N LEU A 172 -3.51 -7.16 9.43
CA LEU A 172 -4.26 -7.15 8.17
C LEU A 172 -3.70 -8.15 7.15
N MET A 173 -2.37 -8.28 7.06
CA MET A 173 -1.69 -9.28 6.23
C MET A 173 -2.11 -10.71 6.63
N PHE A 174 -2.08 -11.00 7.94
CA PHE A 174 -2.54 -12.28 8.48
C PHE A 174 -4.05 -12.48 8.26
N GLY A 175 -4.86 -11.46 8.51
CA GLY A 175 -6.31 -11.47 8.31
C GLY A 175 -6.72 -11.73 6.86
N LEU A 176 -6.05 -11.09 5.90
CA LEU A 176 -6.26 -11.34 4.48
C LEU A 176 -5.86 -12.77 4.11
N THR A 177 -4.69 -13.22 4.56
CA THR A 177 -4.20 -14.57 4.30
C THR A 177 -5.17 -15.63 4.83
N TYR A 178 -5.67 -15.45 6.05
CA TYR A 178 -6.70 -16.29 6.63
C TYR A 178 -7.99 -16.25 5.81
N THR A 179 -8.43 -15.06 5.42
CA THR A 179 -9.64 -14.86 4.60
C THR A 179 -9.53 -15.62 3.28
N VAL A 180 -8.43 -15.48 2.56
CA VAL A 180 -8.25 -16.16 1.28
C VAL A 180 -8.06 -17.66 1.45
N ASN A 181 -7.27 -18.12 2.43
CA ASN A 181 -6.94 -19.54 2.54
C ASN A 181 -8.01 -20.38 3.22
N LYS A 182 -8.72 -19.83 4.20
CA LYS A 182 -9.59 -20.62 5.09
C LYS A 182 -11.09 -20.33 4.94
N THR A 183 -11.51 -19.27 4.22
CA THR A 183 -12.94 -18.94 4.10
C THR A 183 -13.59 -19.42 2.80
N ARG A 184 -14.94 -19.43 2.78
CA ARG A 184 -15.73 -19.74 1.56
C ARG A 184 -15.50 -18.73 0.45
N LEU A 185 -15.38 -17.45 0.80
CA LEU A 185 -15.08 -16.37 -0.14
C LEU A 185 -13.70 -16.55 -0.77
N GLY A 186 -12.70 -16.93 0.03
CA GLY A 186 -11.37 -17.26 -0.47
C GLY A 186 -11.32 -18.47 -1.41
N LYS A 187 -12.09 -19.53 -1.11
CA LYS A 187 -12.27 -20.65 -2.06
C LYS A 187 -12.90 -20.20 -3.38
N ALA A 188 -13.90 -19.34 -3.32
CA ALA A 188 -14.55 -18.78 -4.51
C ALA A 188 -13.60 -17.88 -5.33
N MET A 189 -12.74 -17.09 -4.66
CA MET A 189 -11.70 -16.30 -5.32
C MET A 189 -10.73 -17.18 -6.11
N ARG A 190 -10.20 -18.25 -5.48
CA ARG A 190 -9.30 -19.20 -6.17
C ARG A 190 -9.98 -19.94 -7.32
N ALA A 191 -11.25 -20.33 -7.16
CA ALA A 191 -11.99 -20.95 -8.26
C ALA A 191 -12.21 -19.98 -9.43
N THR A 192 -12.48 -18.70 -9.11
CA THR A 192 -12.70 -17.65 -10.12
C THR A 192 -11.39 -17.26 -10.83
N SER A 193 -10.23 -17.28 -10.15
CA SER A 193 -8.93 -16.99 -10.77
C SER A 193 -8.48 -18.04 -11.80
N GLU A 194 -8.92 -19.30 -11.65
CA GLU A 194 -8.66 -20.34 -12.64
C GLU A 194 -9.49 -20.13 -13.90
N ASN A 195 -10.82 -20.15 -13.75
CA ASN A 195 -11.73 -19.91 -14.85
C ASN A 195 -13.06 -19.35 -14.33
N PRO A 196 -13.35 -18.05 -14.53
CA PRO A 196 -14.59 -17.43 -14.09
C PRO A 196 -15.85 -18.06 -14.68
N GLN A 197 -15.79 -18.58 -15.91
CA GLN A 197 -16.93 -19.19 -16.58
C GLN A 197 -17.26 -20.55 -15.98
N LEU A 198 -16.25 -21.41 -15.76
CA LEU A 198 -16.42 -22.70 -15.09
C LEU A 198 -16.86 -22.53 -13.64
N ALA A 199 -16.30 -21.55 -12.92
CA ALA A 199 -16.74 -21.21 -11.57
C ALA A 199 -18.24 -20.83 -11.54
N GLY A 200 -18.71 -20.11 -12.57
CA GLY A 200 -20.12 -19.79 -12.77
C GLY A 200 -21.02 -21.02 -12.89
N LEU A 201 -20.58 -22.04 -13.63
CA LEU A 201 -21.31 -23.31 -13.77
C LEU A 201 -21.38 -24.11 -12.45
N MET A 202 -20.42 -23.90 -11.55
CA MET A 202 -20.40 -24.49 -10.21
C MET A 202 -21.20 -23.68 -9.17
N GLY A 203 -22.02 -22.72 -9.61
CA GLY A 203 -22.88 -21.90 -8.75
C GLY A 203 -22.17 -20.72 -8.07
N ILE A 204 -20.93 -20.40 -8.45
CA ILE A 204 -20.19 -19.25 -7.92
C ILE A 204 -20.54 -18.01 -8.74
N ASN A 205 -21.07 -16.97 -8.10
CA ASN A 205 -21.27 -15.69 -8.77
C ASN A 205 -19.93 -14.95 -8.92
N ALA A 206 -19.23 -15.19 -10.02
CA ALA A 206 -17.92 -14.59 -10.33
C ALA A 206 -17.94 -13.06 -10.24
N ASN A 207 -19.03 -12.40 -10.65
CA ASN A 207 -19.15 -10.94 -10.55
C ASN A 207 -19.06 -10.46 -9.10
N SER A 208 -19.78 -11.13 -8.18
CA SER A 208 -19.75 -10.79 -6.76
C SER A 208 -18.38 -11.08 -6.14
N VAL A 209 -17.71 -12.16 -6.55
CA VAL A 209 -16.37 -12.50 -6.08
C VAL A 209 -15.34 -11.45 -6.52
N ILE A 210 -15.40 -11.01 -7.78
CA ILE A 210 -14.51 -9.97 -8.29
C ILE A 210 -14.78 -8.64 -7.58
N ALA A 211 -16.04 -8.25 -7.43
CA ALA A 211 -16.40 -7.04 -6.68
C ALA A 211 -15.90 -7.09 -5.23
N ALA A 212 -16.05 -8.24 -4.54
CA ALA A 212 -15.52 -8.42 -3.20
C ALA A 212 -14.00 -8.33 -3.15
N THR A 213 -13.30 -8.81 -4.20
CA THR A 213 -11.84 -8.70 -4.32
C THR A 213 -11.38 -7.24 -4.39
N PHE A 214 -12.05 -6.42 -5.21
CA PHE A 214 -11.78 -4.97 -5.28
C PHE A 214 -12.06 -4.29 -3.95
N VAL A 215 -13.19 -4.60 -3.33
CA VAL A 215 -13.60 -4.04 -2.04
C VAL A 215 -12.61 -4.38 -0.92
N ILE A 216 -12.16 -5.63 -0.81
CA ILE A 216 -11.18 -6.04 0.20
C ILE A 216 -9.83 -5.37 -0.04
N GLY A 217 -9.35 -5.34 -1.30
CA GLY A 217 -8.12 -4.63 -1.65
C GLY A 217 -8.21 -3.14 -1.29
N ALA A 218 -9.35 -2.51 -1.56
CA ALA A 218 -9.58 -1.10 -1.23
C ALA A 218 -9.66 -0.82 0.27
N ALA A 219 -10.16 -1.76 1.08
CA ALA A 219 -10.12 -1.63 2.53
C ALA A 219 -8.67 -1.57 3.04
N LEU A 220 -7.78 -2.42 2.49
CA LEU A 220 -6.35 -2.39 2.81
C LEU A 220 -5.69 -1.08 2.36
N ALA A 221 -6.02 -0.61 1.14
CA ALA A 221 -5.56 0.67 0.63
C ALA A 221 -6.03 1.86 1.48
N GLY A 222 -7.28 1.84 1.95
CA GLY A 222 -7.83 2.87 2.82
C GLY A 222 -7.04 2.97 4.13
N VAL A 223 -6.80 1.83 4.79
CA VAL A 223 -5.99 1.77 6.02
C VAL A 223 -4.54 2.24 5.74
N ALA A 224 -3.93 1.76 4.66
CA ALA A 224 -2.59 2.19 4.24
C ALA A 224 -2.53 3.72 3.97
N GLY A 225 -3.57 4.30 3.39
CA GLY A 225 -3.68 5.74 3.13
C GLY A 225 -3.67 6.56 4.42
N VAL A 226 -4.47 6.16 5.42
CA VAL A 226 -4.48 6.82 6.74
C VAL A 226 -3.10 6.71 7.39
N MET A 227 -2.47 5.54 7.31
CA MET A 227 -1.13 5.29 7.87
C MET A 227 -0.04 6.13 7.20
N VAL A 228 -0.07 6.26 5.88
CA VAL A 228 0.86 7.12 5.13
C VAL A 228 0.70 8.58 5.56
N ALA A 229 -0.54 9.08 5.58
CA ALA A 229 -0.81 10.47 5.94
C ALA A 229 -0.43 10.77 7.39
N ALA A 230 -0.66 9.82 8.32
CA ALA A 230 -0.25 9.93 9.71
C ALA A 230 1.28 9.91 9.87
N ASN A 231 1.99 9.06 9.12
CA ASN A 231 3.44 8.91 9.23
C ASN A 231 4.21 10.12 8.66
N TYR A 232 3.72 10.70 7.56
CA TYR A 232 4.35 11.87 6.93
C TYR A 232 3.73 13.20 7.34
N SER A 233 2.67 13.18 8.17
CA SER A 233 1.92 14.35 8.63
C SER A 233 1.40 15.27 7.52
N VAL A 234 1.23 14.73 6.32
CA VAL A 234 0.82 15.48 5.12
C VAL A 234 -0.09 14.62 4.26
N ALA A 235 -1.16 15.22 3.75
CA ALA A 235 -2.06 14.65 2.75
C ALA A 235 -2.15 15.60 1.53
N HIS A 236 -2.17 15.05 0.32
CA HIS A 236 -2.28 15.82 -0.92
C HIS A 236 -2.85 14.97 -2.05
N PHE A 237 -3.47 15.62 -3.04
CA PHE A 237 -4.18 14.97 -4.16
C PHE A 237 -3.31 14.12 -5.12
N TYR A 238 -1.99 14.10 -4.94
CA TYR A 238 -1.07 13.31 -5.79
C TYR A 238 -0.32 12.23 -5.01
N MET A 239 -0.60 12.09 -3.71
CA MET A 239 0.17 11.19 -2.83
C MET A 239 -0.02 9.70 -3.14
N GLY A 240 -1.03 9.33 -3.93
CA GLY A 240 -1.36 7.93 -4.24
C GLY A 240 -0.50 7.31 -5.34
N PHE A 241 -0.08 8.12 -6.32
CA PHE A 241 0.53 7.62 -7.55
C PHE A 241 1.88 6.92 -7.32
N LEU A 242 2.81 7.62 -6.67
CA LEU A 242 4.18 7.16 -6.50
C LEU A 242 4.27 5.97 -5.52
N PRO A 243 3.62 5.99 -4.33
CA PRO A 243 3.49 4.80 -3.49
C PRO A 243 2.77 3.64 -4.18
N GLY A 244 1.76 3.93 -5.01
CA GLY A 244 1.07 2.92 -5.82
C GLY A 244 2.02 2.20 -6.79
N LEU A 245 2.90 2.94 -7.46
CA LEU A 245 3.88 2.38 -8.39
C LEU A 245 4.98 1.58 -7.68
N LYS A 246 5.41 2.03 -6.49
CA LYS A 246 6.31 1.27 -5.62
C LYS A 246 5.67 -0.02 -5.10
N ALA A 247 4.41 0.04 -4.68
CA ALA A 247 3.68 -1.14 -4.25
C ALA A 247 3.44 -2.14 -5.40
N PHE A 248 3.20 -1.64 -6.62
CA PHE A 248 3.20 -2.50 -7.81
C PHE A 248 4.56 -3.19 -7.98
N THR A 249 5.66 -2.44 -7.86
CA THR A 249 7.00 -3.01 -7.90
C THR A 249 7.22 -4.09 -6.83
N ALA A 250 6.76 -3.84 -5.61
CA ALA A 250 6.77 -4.82 -4.53
C ALA A 250 5.97 -6.09 -4.88
N ALA A 251 4.80 -5.94 -5.50
CA ALA A 251 3.99 -7.07 -5.96
C ALA A 251 4.71 -7.87 -7.06
N VAL A 252 5.37 -7.20 -8.01
CA VAL A 252 6.18 -7.86 -9.05
C VAL A 252 7.40 -8.57 -8.45
N LEU A 253 8.14 -7.91 -7.55
CA LEU A 253 9.25 -8.50 -6.80
C LEU A 253 8.81 -9.77 -6.06
N GLY A 254 7.65 -9.70 -5.40
CA GLY A 254 7.06 -10.84 -4.69
C GLY A 254 6.59 -11.99 -5.59
N GLY A 255 6.18 -11.68 -6.82
CA GLY A 255 5.45 -12.57 -7.72
C GLY A 255 3.97 -12.22 -7.70
N ILE A 256 3.54 -11.44 -8.70
CA ILE A 256 2.18 -10.90 -8.77
C ILE A 256 1.14 -12.03 -8.85
N GLY A 257 0.05 -11.90 -8.09
CA GLY A 257 -0.96 -12.96 -7.91
C GLY A 257 -0.70 -13.88 -6.71
N ASN A 258 0.53 -13.94 -6.16
CA ASN A 258 0.81 -14.66 -4.92
C ASN A 258 0.78 -13.71 -3.71
N ILE A 259 -0.18 -13.94 -2.79
CA ILE A 259 -0.39 -13.13 -1.59
C ILE A 259 0.86 -13.13 -0.69
N TYR A 260 1.48 -14.28 -0.46
CA TYR A 260 2.71 -14.39 0.34
C TYR A 260 3.89 -13.70 -0.33
N GLY A 261 3.99 -13.86 -1.65
CA GLY A 261 4.96 -13.15 -2.48
C GLY A 261 4.86 -11.64 -2.29
N ALA A 262 3.67 -11.08 -2.48
CA ALA A 262 3.44 -9.64 -2.39
C ALA A 262 3.74 -9.06 -1.00
N MET A 263 3.44 -9.79 0.08
CA MET A 263 3.78 -9.38 1.45
C MET A 263 5.30 -9.29 1.64
N LEU A 264 6.03 -10.35 1.27
CA LEU A 264 7.50 -10.35 1.36
C LEU A 264 8.14 -9.33 0.42
N GLY A 265 7.61 -9.17 -0.79
CA GLY A 265 8.07 -8.18 -1.76
C GLY A 265 7.89 -6.76 -1.25
N GLY A 266 6.78 -6.43 -0.59
CA GLY A 266 6.57 -5.14 0.06
C GLY A 266 7.59 -4.87 1.16
N LEU A 267 7.77 -5.82 2.07
CA LEU A 267 8.72 -5.71 3.17
C LEU A 267 10.16 -5.56 2.66
N LEU A 268 10.58 -6.40 1.71
CA LEU A 268 11.91 -6.35 1.12
C LEU A 268 12.16 -5.04 0.36
N LEU A 269 11.18 -4.57 -0.42
CA LEU A 269 11.31 -3.31 -1.14
C LEU A 269 11.50 -2.15 -0.17
N GLY A 270 10.72 -2.09 0.91
CA GLY A 270 10.87 -1.08 1.96
C GLY A 270 12.24 -1.11 2.63
N ILE A 271 12.75 -2.30 2.94
CA ILE A 271 14.09 -2.47 3.53
C ILE A 271 15.18 -2.02 2.55
N VAL A 272 15.10 -2.42 1.28
CA VAL A 272 16.08 -2.04 0.25
C VAL A 272 16.07 -0.53 0.01
N GLU A 273 14.88 0.08 -0.10
CA GLU A 273 14.75 1.52 -0.32
C GLU A 273 15.29 2.30 0.87
N SER A 274 14.94 1.87 2.08
CA SER A 274 15.45 2.45 3.30
C SER A 274 16.98 2.33 3.34
N LEU A 275 17.55 1.13 3.29
CA LEU A 275 19.02 0.96 3.33
C LEU A 275 19.72 1.76 2.21
N GLY A 276 19.14 1.76 1.03
CA GLY A 276 19.59 2.56 -0.10
C GLY A 276 19.67 4.05 0.23
N ALA A 277 18.58 4.63 0.74
CA ALA A 277 18.52 6.04 1.13
C ALA A 277 19.51 6.40 2.25
N GLY A 278 19.72 5.50 3.21
CA GLY A 278 20.63 5.71 4.34
C GLY A 278 22.12 5.66 3.97
N TYR A 279 22.49 4.83 2.99
CA TYR A 279 23.89 4.65 2.57
C TYR A 279 24.25 5.37 1.27
N LEU A 280 23.29 5.91 0.51
CA LEU A 280 23.52 6.52 -0.80
C LEU A 280 24.58 7.64 -0.76
N GLY A 281 24.47 8.52 0.24
CA GLY A 281 25.36 9.66 0.38
C GLY A 281 26.81 9.25 0.61
N GLN A 282 27.02 8.17 1.38
CA GLN A 282 28.36 7.62 1.63
C GLN A 282 28.90 6.88 0.41
N LEU A 283 28.06 6.09 -0.26
CA LEU A 283 28.44 5.29 -1.43
C LEU A 283 28.80 6.15 -2.65
N THR A 284 28.21 7.34 -2.76
CA THR A 284 28.39 8.22 -3.93
C THR A 284 29.31 9.42 -3.65
N GLY A 285 29.99 9.44 -2.50
CA GLY A 285 30.87 10.55 -2.12
C GLY A 285 30.14 11.90 -1.97
N GLY A 286 28.85 11.86 -1.61
CA GLY A 286 27.99 13.04 -1.46
C GLY A 286 27.26 13.49 -2.74
N PHE A 287 27.44 12.80 -3.87
CA PHE A 287 26.79 13.18 -5.14
C PHE A 287 25.27 12.88 -5.16
N LEU A 288 24.84 11.75 -4.60
CA LEU A 288 23.42 11.38 -4.50
C LEU A 288 22.98 11.34 -3.02
N GLY A 289 22.02 12.20 -2.66
CA GLY A 289 21.38 12.22 -1.34
C GLY A 289 20.14 11.32 -1.24
N SER A 290 19.50 11.32 -0.06
CA SER A 290 18.29 10.52 0.23
C SER A 290 17.08 10.86 -0.64
N HIS A 291 17.06 12.01 -1.30
CA HIS A 291 16.04 12.39 -2.28
C HIS A 291 15.95 11.43 -3.48
N TYR A 292 17.01 10.67 -3.76
CA TYR A 292 17.05 9.68 -4.84
C TYR A 292 16.64 8.26 -4.40
N GLN A 293 16.00 8.12 -3.23
CA GLN A 293 15.55 6.82 -2.72
C GLN A 293 14.67 6.05 -3.73
N ASP A 294 13.86 6.76 -4.53
CA ASP A 294 12.95 6.16 -5.50
C ASP A 294 13.68 5.34 -6.58
N ILE A 295 14.95 5.66 -6.86
CA ILE A 295 15.79 4.92 -7.82
C ILE A 295 15.88 3.45 -7.41
N PHE A 296 15.96 3.16 -6.11
CA PHE A 296 16.07 1.78 -5.63
C PHE A 296 14.84 0.96 -5.97
N ALA A 297 13.64 1.54 -5.81
CA ALA A 297 12.42 0.84 -6.14
C ALA A 297 12.41 0.46 -7.63
N PHE A 298 12.68 1.40 -8.53
CA PHE A 298 12.70 1.13 -9.97
C PHE A 298 13.87 0.25 -10.41
N ALA A 299 15.04 0.34 -9.79
CA ALA A 299 16.16 -0.53 -10.06
C ALA A 299 15.83 -1.99 -9.70
N VAL A 300 15.18 -2.20 -8.55
CA VAL A 300 14.68 -3.53 -8.14
C VAL A 300 13.65 -4.04 -9.14
N LEU A 301 12.72 -3.19 -9.60
CA LEU A 301 11.76 -3.58 -10.64
C LEU A 301 12.46 -4.09 -11.91
N ILE A 302 13.41 -3.31 -12.44
CA ILE A 302 14.15 -3.66 -13.66
C ILE A 302 14.92 -4.97 -13.46
N LEU A 303 15.60 -5.12 -12.33
CA LEU A 303 16.39 -6.30 -12.01
C LEU A 303 15.52 -7.56 -11.90
N VAL A 304 14.35 -7.48 -11.26
CA VAL A 304 13.42 -8.60 -11.19
C VAL A 304 12.88 -8.96 -12.57
N LEU A 305 12.45 -7.97 -13.36
CA LEU A 305 11.89 -8.24 -14.69
C LEU A 305 12.91 -8.83 -15.66
N THR A 306 14.19 -8.47 -15.52
CA THR A 306 15.28 -8.98 -16.37
C THR A 306 15.78 -10.35 -15.92
N LEU A 307 15.96 -10.58 -14.62
CA LEU A 307 16.58 -11.81 -14.11
C LEU A 307 15.58 -12.88 -13.71
N ARG A 308 14.39 -12.50 -13.22
CA ARG A 308 13.39 -13.43 -12.67
C ARG A 308 11.97 -12.86 -12.77
N PRO A 309 11.35 -12.84 -13.98
CA PRO A 309 10.05 -12.19 -14.21
C PRO A 309 8.88 -12.82 -13.43
N SER A 310 9.04 -14.04 -12.92
CA SER A 310 8.08 -14.68 -12.01
C SER A 310 8.13 -14.12 -10.57
N GLY A 311 9.08 -13.23 -10.24
CA GLY A 311 9.29 -12.77 -8.88
C GLY A 311 9.87 -13.84 -7.95
N LEU A 312 9.92 -13.54 -6.65
CA LEU A 312 10.51 -14.39 -5.61
C LEU A 312 9.70 -15.67 -5.36
N LEU A 313 8.37 -15.53 -5.26
CA LEU A 313 7.42 -16.61 -4.94
C LEU A 313 6.32 -16.78 -6.01
N GLY A 314 6.44 -16.19 -7.20
CA GLY A 314 5.41 -16.38 -8.22
C GLY A 314 5.36 -17.82 -8.71
N GLU A 315 4.14 -18.33 -8.87
CA GLU A 315 3.90 -19.63 -9.45
C GLU A 315 4.27 -19.61 -10.94
N ARG A 316 4.88 -20.71 -11.42
CA ARG A 316 5.09 -20.89 -12.86
C ARG A 316 3.71 -20.97 -13.49
N VAL A 317 3.38 -20.00 -14.33
CA VAL A 317 2.21 -20.08 -15.20
C VAL A 317 2.40 -21.34 -16.05
N SER A 318 1.72 -22.43 -15.67
CA SER A 318 1.47 -23.52 -16.61
C SER A 318 0.73 -22.88 -17.76
N ASP A 319 1.23 -23.04 -18.98
CA ASP A 319 0.60 -22.55 -20.20
C ASP A 319 -0.91 -22.83 -20.11
N ARG A 320 -1.69 -21.76 -20.02
CA ARG A 320 -3.14 -21.83 -20.23
C ARG A 320 -3.32 -21.92 -21.75
N ALA A 321 -3.02 -23.11 -22.27
CA ALA A 321 -3.33 -23.53 -23.63
C ALA A 321 -4.81 -23.88 -23.73
#